data_AF-A0A5U4ZMC0-F1
#
_entry.id   AF-A0A5U4ZMC0-F1
#
_cell.length_a   1.000
_cell.length_b   1.000
_cell.length_c   1.000
_cell.angle_alpha   90.00
_cell.angle_beta   90.00
_cell.angle_gamma   90.00
#
_symmetry.space_group_name_H-M   'P 1'
#
loop_
_entity.id
_entity.type
_entity.pdbx_description
1 polymer ?
#
loop_
_entity_poly.entity_id
_entity_poly.type
_entity_poly.pdbx_seq_one_letter_code
_entity_poly.pdbx_strand_id
1 'polypeptide(L)'
;DKATSIIADMQKRQRDVAELDARYTKELADANATIESLRADVSAGRKRLQVAATCAKPTTGASSMGDGESPRLTADAELNYYRLRSGIDRITAQVNYLQEYIRTQCLK
;
A
#
# COMPACT_ATOMS: atom_id res chain seq x y z
N ASP A 1 -0.28 -46.68 -10.63
CA ASP A 1 -1.56 -46.52 -9.90
C ASP A 1 -2.10 -45.11 -9.97
N LYS A 2 -3.38 -44.96 -10.35
CA LYS A 2 -4.11 -43.68 -10.43
C LYS A 2 -4.14 -42.92 -9.11
N ALA A 3 -4.11 -43.64 -7.97
CA ALA A 3 -4.06 -43.04 -6.65
C ALA A 3 -2.75 -42.29 -6.40
N THR A 4 -1.61 -42.85 -6.79
CA THR A 4 -0.28 -42.25 -6.59
C THR A 4 -0.14 -40.94 -7.37
N SER A 5 -0.67 -40.87 -8.59
CA SER A 5 -0.62 -39.64 -9.39
C SER A 5 -1.49 -38.53 -8.82
N ILE A 6 -2.67 -38.85 -8.28
CA ILE A 6 -3.56 -37.88 -7.63
C ILE A 6 -2.89 -37.31 -6.37
N ILE A 7 -2.30 -38.17 -5.54
CA ILE A 7 -1.61 -37.74 -4.31
C ILE A 7 -0.43 -36.81 -4.65
N ALA A 8 0.36 -37.16 -5.67
CA ALA A 8 1.47 -36.33 -6.11
C ALA A 8 1.01 -34.95 -6.62
N ASP A 9 -0.11 -34.88 -7.36
CA ASP A 9 -0.69 -33.61 -7.80
C ASP A 9 -1.18 -32.77 -6.61
N MET A 10 -1.88 -33.37 -5.65
CA MET A 10 -2.33 -32.69 -4.44
C MET A 10 -1.15 -32.11 -3.63
N GLN A 11 -0.06 -32.87 -3.46
CA GLN A 11 1.15 -32.41 -2.78
C GLN A 11 1.85 -31.27 -3.52
N LYS A 12 1.80 -31.27 -4.85
CA LYS A 12 2.34 -30.17 -5.65
C LYS A 12 1.50 -28.90 -5.45
N ARG A 13 0.18 -28.97 -5.62
CA ARG A 13 -0.72 -27.83 -5.41
C ARG A 13 -0.58 -27.21 -4.02
N GLN A 14 -0.44 -28.04 -2.98
CA GLN A 14 -0.21 -27.55 -1.61
C GLN A 14 1.09 -26.72 -1.49
N ARG A 15 2.18 -27.15 -2.11
CA ARG A 15 3.45 -26.41 -2.11
C ARG A 15 3.34 -25.11 -2.90
N ASP A 16 2.73 -25.16 -4.09
CA ASP A 16 2.55 -23.99 -4.95
C ASP A 16 1.70 -22.92 -4.25
N VAL A 17 0.64 -23.30 -3.53
CA VAL A 17 -0.19 -22.38 -2.73
C VAL A 17 0.57 -21.80 -1.54
N ALA A 18 1.34 -22.62 -0.83
CA ALA A 18 2.15 -22.13 0.29
C ALA A 18 3.21 -21.11 -0.15
N GLU A 19 3.81 -21.32 -1.33
CA GLU A 19 4.74 -20.35 -1.93
C GLU A 19 4.04 -19.05 -2.32
N LEU A 20 2.85 -19.15 -2.92
CA LEU A 20 2.01 -18.00 -3.26
C LEU A 20 1.66 -17.17 -2.01
N ASP A 21 1.21 -17.82 -0.94
CA ASP A 21 0.91 -17.20 0.36
C ASP A 21 2.13 -16.48 0.93
N ALA A 22 3.29 -17.15 0.96
CA ALA A 22 4.52 -16.60 1.50
C ALA A 22 4.95 -15.34 0.74
N ARG A 23 4.85 -15.35 -0.59
CA ARG A 23 5.21 -14.21 -1.43
C ARG A 23 4.34 -12.99 -1.15
N TYR A 24 3.01 -13.13 -1.24
CA TYR A 24 2.10 -12.00 -1.05
C TYR A 24 2.07 -11.50 0.40
N THR A 25 2.28 -12.39 1.38
CA THR A 25 2.45 -11.99 2.79
C THR A 25 3.69 -11.12 2.97
N LYS A 26 4.81 -11.50 2.35
CA LYS A 26 6.05 -10.73 2.41
C LYS A 26 5.89 -9.38 1.73
N GLU A 27 5.36 -9.33 0.51
CA GLU A 27 5.14 -8.08 -0.23
C GLU A 27 4.27 -7.10 0.56
N LEU A 28 3.20 -7.61 1.19
CA LEU A 28 2.32 -6.78 2.02
C LEU A 28 3.03 -6.28 3.30
N ALA A 29 3.87 -7.11 3.92
CA ALA A 29 4.66 -6.71 5.07
C ALA A 29 5.69 -5.62 4.71
N ASP A 30 6.38 -5.77 3.58
CA ASP A 30 7.37 -4.81 3.09
C ASP A 30 6.71 -3.46 2.74
N ALA A 31 5.54 -3.48 2.11
CA ALA A 31 4.75 -2.29 1.82
C ALA A 31 4.30 -1.57 3.11
N ASN A 32 3.77 -2.33 4.08
CA ASN A 32 3.35 -1.78 5.37
C ASN A 32 4.53 -1.18 6.15
N ALA A 33 5.69 -1.84 6.15
CA ALA A 33 6.90 -1.32 6.79
C ALA A 33 7.34 0.02 6.16
N THR A 34 7.27 0.12 4.83
CA THR A 34 7.58 1.36 4.10
C THR A 34 6.61 2.48 4.47
N ILE A 35 5.31 2.21 4.51
CA ILE A 35 4.27 3.17 4.88
C ILE A 35 4.46 3.67 6.32
N GLU A 36 4.67 2.77 7.28
CA GLU A 36 4.85 3.13 8.67
C GLU A 36 6.16 3.92 8.90
N SER A 37 7.23 3.58 8.17
CA SER A 37 8.46 4.38 8.19
C SER A 37 8.22 5.81 7.67
N LEU A 38 7.48 5.98 6.57
CA LEU A 38 7.14 7.31 6.04
C LEU A 38 6.27 8.09 7.01
N ARG A 39 5.28 7.43 7.61
CA ARG A 39 4.40 8.03 8.62
C ARG A 39 5.18 8.51 9.84
N ALA A 40 6.14 7.71 10.32
CA ALA A 40 7.00 8.08 11.43
C ALA A 40 7.96 9.24 11.09
N ASP A 41 8.44 9.33 9.86
CA ASP A 41 9.26 10.45 9.40
C ASP A 41 8.46 11.75 9.28
N VAL A 42 7.20 11.68 8.82
CA VAL A 42 6.32 12.85 8.74
C VAL A 42 5.90 13.32 10.13
N SER A 43 5.50 12.41 11.02
CA SER A 43 5.11 12.77 12.39
C SER A 43 6.27 13.37 13.20
N ALA A 44 7.50 12.95 12.93
CA ALA A 44 8.70 13.50 13.55
C ALA A 44 9.23 14.77 12.85
N GLY A 45 8.57 15.26 11.80
CA GLY A 45 9.00 16.44 11.04
C GLY A 45 10.28 16.26 10.22
N ARG A 46 10.79 15.02 10.08
CA ARG A 46 11.96 14.70 9.23
C ARG A 46 11.62 14.75 7.74
N LYS A 47 10.36 14.47 7.42
CA LYS A 47 9.79 14.55 6.07
C LYS A 47 8.47 15.34 6.11
N ARG A 48 7.99 15.76 4.94
CA ARG A 48 6.68 16.41 4.79
C ARG A 48 5.89 15.76 3.66
N LEU A 49 4.62 15.49 3.90
CA LEU A 49 3.69 15.07 2.85
C LEU A 49 3.32 16.27 1.98
N GLN A 50 3.55 16.15 0.67
CA GLN A 50 3.22 17.21 -0.29
C GLN A 50 2.01 16.81 -1.12
N VAL A 51 1.15 17.78 -1.40
CA VAL A 51 0.05 17.64 -2.34
C VAL A 51 0.39 18.38 -3.61
N ALA A 52 0.18 17.74 -4.76
CA ALA A 52 0.22 18.42 -6.04
C ALA A 52 -1.03 19.29 -6.14
N ALA A 53 -0.88 20.59 -5.94
CA ALA A 53 -1.98 21.56 -5.96
C ALA A 53 -1.66 22.71 -6.91
N THR A 54 -2.69 23.17 -7.63
CA THR A 54 -2.65 24.43 -8.40
C THR A 54 -3.33 25.51 -7.58
N CYS A 55 -2.57 26.47 -7.09
CA CYS A 55 -3.11 27.61 -6.35
C CYS A 55 -3.45 28.75 -7.30
N ALA A 56 -4.63 29.34 -7.15
CA ALA A 56 -4.96 30.57 -7.85
C ALA A 56 -3.99 31.69 -7.43
N LYS A 57 -3.56 32.50 -8.40
CA LYS A 57 -2.67 33.63 -8.13
C LYS A 57 -3.44 34.67 -7.30
N PRO A 58 -2.88 35.19 -6.20
CA PRO A 58 -3.57 36.23 -5.43
C PRO A 58 -3.80 37.48 -6.28
N THR A 59 -4.95 38.12 -6.12
CA THR A 59 -5.30 39.40 -6.74
C THR A 59 -4.32 40.47 -6.22
N THR A 60 -3.76 41.30 -7.11
CA THR A 60 -2.82 42.36 -6.75
C THR A 60 -3.48 43.38 -5.83
N GLY A 61 -3.09 43.36 -4.55
CA GLY A 61 -3.39 44.34 -3.51
C GLY A 61 -2.22 44.42 -2.54
N ALA A 62 -2.15 45.44 -1.70
CA ALA A 62 -1.04 45.66 -0.76
C ALA A 62 -0.76 44.39 0.07
N SER A 63 0.44 43.81 -0.10
CA SER A 63 0.82 42.58 0.58
C SER A 63 1.20 42.87 2.03
N SER A 64 0.50 42.23 2.96
CA SER A 64 0.88 42.11 4.36
C SER A 64 1.57 40.76 4.57
N MET A 65 2.76 40.76 5.18
CA MET A 65 3.39 39.52 5.68
C MET A 65 2.64 39.11 6.94
N GLY A 66 1.80 38.08 6.83
CA GLY A 66 1.23 37.44 8.01
C GLY A 66 2.24 36.49 8.64
N ASP A 67 2.38 36.51 9.97
CA ASP A 67 3.17 35.56 10.75
C ASP A 67 2.46 34.20 10.86
N GLY A 68 2.05 33.64 9.72
CA GLY A 68 1.42 32.33 9.63
C GLY A 68 2.45 31.21 9.56
N GLU A 69 2.13 30.05 10.13
CA GLU A 69 2.89 28.84 9.88
C GLU A 69 2.96 28.54 8.37
N SER A 70 4.06 27.91 7.94
CA SER A 70 4.16 27.41 6.57
C SER A 70 2.97 26.50 6.25
N PRO A 71 2.33 26.63 5.06
CA PRO A 71 1.20 25.79 4.69
C PRO A 71 1.51 24.30 4.86
N ARG A 72 0.70 23.61 5.67
CA ARG A 72 0.81 22.18 5.94
C ARG A 72 -0.55 21.51 5.97
N LEU A 73 -0.58 20.21 5.72
CA LEU A 73 -1.77 19.39 5.93
C LEU A 73 -2.13 19.37 7.42
N THR A 74 -3.41 19.17 7.72
CA THR A 74 -3.82 18.90 9.09
C THR A 74 -3.33 17.51 9.51
N ALA A 75 -3.09 17.30 10.81
CA ALA A 75 -2.67 16.01 11.33
C ALA A 75 -3.64 14.87 10.94
N ASP A 76 -4.94 15.17 10.90
CA ASP A 76 -5.97 14.22 10.45
C ASP A 76 -5.83 13.88 8.96
N ALA A 77 -5.54 14.86 8.11
CA ALA A 77 -5.32 14.62 6.68
C ALA A 77 -4.08 13.77 6.43
N GLU A 78 -2.99 14.02 7.15
CA GLU A 78 -1.76 13.19 7.07
C GLU A 78 -2.04 11.75 7.52
N LEU A 79 -2.74 11.55 8.63
CA LEU A 79 -3.12 10.23 9.13
C LEU A 79 -4.01 9.48 8.14
N ASN A 80 -5.04 10.15 7.62
CA ASN A 80 -5.99 9.55 6.68
C ASN A 80 -5.33 9.18 5.35
N TYR A 81 -4.34 9.95 4.89
CA TYR A 81 -3.55 9.60 3.71
C TYR A 81 -2.84 8.25 3.87
N TYR A 82 -2.16 8.02 5.00
CA TYR A 82 -1.46 6.75 5.23
C TYR A 82 -2.41 5.57 5.42
N ARG A 83 -3.55 5.78 6.08
CA ARG A 83 -4.62 4.77 6.17
C ARG A 83 -5.14 4.37 4.78
N LEU A 84 -5.40 5.37 3.93
CA LEU A 84 -5.83 5.13 2.54
C LEU A 84 -4.77 4.35 1.77
N ARG A 85 -3.50 4.75 1.87
CA ARG A 85 -2.42 4.08 1.14
C ARG A 85 -2.24 2.61 1.56
N SER A 86 -2.24 2.33 2.86
CA SER A 86 -2.18 0.96 3.38
C SER A 86 -3.39 0.11 2.94
N GLY A 87 -4.58 0.72 2.94
CA GLY A 87 -5.80 0.06 2.44
C GLY A 87 -5.70 -0.33 0.95
N ILE A 88 -5.17 0.57 0.11
CA ILE A 88 -4.96 0.31 -1.32
C ILE A 88 -3.96 -0.84 -1.51
N ASP A 89 -2.80 -0.79 -0.86
CA ASP A 89 -1.78 -1.84 -1.03
C ASP A 89 -2.31 -3.21 -0.57
N ARG A 90 -3.08 -3.24 0.53
CA ARG A 90 -3.75 -4.47 1.00
C ARG A 90 -4.74 -5.02 -0.01
N ILE A 91 -5.69 -4.21 -0.49
CA ILE A 91 -6.73 -4.71 -1.40
C ILE A 91 -6.13 -5.12 -2.75
N THR A 92 -5.13 -4.38 -3.24
CA THR A 92 -4.40 -4.74 -4.45
C THR A 92 -3.67 -6.08 -4.30
N ALA A 93 -2.97 -6.31 -3.19
CA ALA A 93 -2.32 -7.58 -2.91
C ALA A 93 -3.33 -8.74 -2.84
N GLN A 94 -4.46 -8.55 -2.15
CA GLN A 94 -5.52 -9.56 -2.05
C GLN A 94 -6.12 -9.92 -3.41
N VAL A 95 -6.42 -8.92 -4.25
CA VAL A 95 -6.97 -9.15 -5.59
C VAL A 95 -5.95 -9.88 -6.47
N ASN A 96 -4.69 -9.45 -6.46
CA ASN A 96 -3.63 -10.07 -7.25
C ASN A 96 -3.40 -11.52 -6.84
N TYR A 97 -3.33 -11.78 -5.52
CA TYR A 97 -3.25 -13.12 -4.95
C TYR A 97 -4.40 -14.01 -5.45
N LEU A 98 -5.65 -13.55 -5.33
CA LEU A 98 -6.81 -14.35 -5.73
C LEU A 98 -6.83 -14.63 -7.23
N GLN A 99 -6.49 -13.63 -8.05
CA GLN A 99 -6.40 -13.82 -9.50
C GLN A 99 -5.33 -14.86 -9.86
N GLU A 100 -4.16 -14.82 -9.22
CA GLU A 100 -3.08 -15.76 -9.49
C GLU A 100 -3.39 -17.17 -8.97
N TYR A 101 -3.99 -17.28 -7.79
CA TYR A 101 -4.50 -18.54 -7.27
C TYR A 101 -5.48 -19.20 -8.25
N ILE A 102 -6.46 -18.46 -8.75
CA ILE A 102 -7.44 -18.98 -9.72
C ILE A 102 -6.74 -19.48 -10.99
N ARG A 103 -5.84 -18.66 -11.56
CA ARG A 103 -5.11 -19.03 -12.79
C ARG A 103 -4.21 -20.24 -12.61
N THR A 104 -3.61 -20.41 -11.44
CA THR A 104 -2.57 -21.43 -11.21
C THR A 104 -3.10 -22.70 -10.57
N GLN A 105 -4.22 -22.65 -9.84
CA GLN A 105 -4.75 -23.76 -9.04
C GLN A 105 -6.17 -24.17 -9.45
N CYS A 106 -6.99 -23.29 -10.02
CA CYS A 106 -8.38 -23.64 -10.37
C CYS A 106 -8.56 -23.91 -11.86
N LEU A 107 -7.88 -23.14 -12.71
CA LEU A 107 -7.98 -23.24 -14.17
C LEU A 107 -6.94 -24.20 -14.79
N LYS A 108 -6.15 -24.89 -13.95
CA LYS A 108 -5.20 -25.91 -14.36
C LYS A 108 -5.72 -27.32 -14.11
#